data_AF-A0A6L6D701-F1
#
_entry.id   AF-A0A6L6D701-F1
#
_cell.length_a   1.000
_cell.length_b   1.000
_cell.length_c   1.000
_cell.angle_alpha   90.00
_cell.angle_beta   90.00
_cell.angle_gamma   90.00
#
_symmetry.space_group_name_H-M   'P 1'
#
loop_
_entity.id
_entity.type
_entity.pdbx_description
1 polymer ?
#
loop_
_entity_poly.entity_id
_entity_poly.type
_entity_poly.pdbx_seq_one_letter_code
_entity_poly.pdbx_strand_id
1 'polypeptide(L)'
;MFPVVDSLRSIEFGTPGKSRENLVNFIINGNKRATAGLAADYEKEGEEVEFVGECLSMVDNDGKHVATLQVTRVDTTRFADVPDEFALAEAEGDLNAADFRASHMQYWTKVGETITDDTMINQIYFTLLTHRLRDLHPSDAEWITQACQDAEVQRWTKVPRPYT
;
A
#
# COMPACT_ATOMS: atom_id res chain seq x y z
N MET A 1 0.38 -20.31 0.46
CA MET A 1 1.45 -19.87 -0.47
C MET A 1 0.97 -18.67 -1.26
N PHE A 2 1.72 -17.57 -1.21
CA PHE A 2 1.35 -16.32 -1.87
C PHE A 2 1.41 -16.49 -3.40
N PRO A 3 0.39 -16.01 -4.15
CA PRO A 3 0.38 -16.18 -5.60
C PRO A 3 1.57 -15.47 -6.25
N VAL A 4 2.09 -16.05 -7.33
CA VAL A 4 3.12 -15.41 -8.15
C VAL A 4 2.43 -14.74 -9.34
N VAL A 5 2.63 -13.43 -9.49
CA VAL A 5 2.06 -12.63 -10.57
C VAL A 5 3.19 -11.90 -11.28
N ASP A 6 3.25 -12.03 -12.61
CA ASP A 6 4.34 -11.50 -13.44
C ASP A 6 5.75 -11.91 -12.95
N SER A 7 5.89 -13.14 -12.46
CA SER A 7 7.13 -13.69 -11.88
C SER A 7 7.61 -13.05 -10.57
N LEU A 8 6.76 -12.25 -9.91
CA LEU A 8 7.01 -11.69 -8.58
C LEU A 8 6.05 -12.32 -7.56
N ARG A 9 6.51 -12.47 -6.32
CA ARG A 9 5.61 -12.81 -5.21
C ARG A 9 4.59 -11.68 -5.06
N SER A 10 3.31 -12.03 -4.99
CA SER A 10 2.26 -11.04 -4.84
C SER A 10 2.18 -10.52 -3.42
N ILE A 11 1.79 -9.26 -3.26
CA ILE A 11 1.38 -8.69 -1.98
C ILE A 11 -0.02 -8.08 -2.12
N GLU A 12 -0.86 -8.35 -1.12
CA GLU A 12 -2.21 -7.83 -1.04
C GLU A 12 -2.34 -6.86 0.13
N PHE A 13 -3.12 -5.79 -0.05
CA PHE A 13 -3.39 -4.82 1.01
C PHE A 13 -4.87 -4.82 1.35
N GLY A 14 -5.20 -5.13 2.59
CA GLY A 14 -6.58 -5.21 3.06
C GLY A 14 -7.43 -6.29 2.38
N THR A 15 -8.71 -6.35 2.78
CA THR A 15 -9.66 -7.31 2.23
C THR A 15 -10.18 -6.86 0.86
N PRO A 16 -10.51 -7.78 -0.06
CA PRO A 16 -11.11 -7.44 -1.35
C PRO A 16 -12.34 -6.52 -1.20
N GLY A 17 -12.46 -5.55 -2.11
CA GLY A 17 -13.48 -4.50 -2.12
C GLY A 17 -12.90 -3.12 -1.81
N LYS A 18 -13.66 -2.31 -1.06
CA LYS A 18 -13.31 -0.89 -0.85
C LYS A 18 -12.03 -0.67 -0.04
N SER A 19 -11.74 -1.60 0.89
CA SER A 19 -10.51 -1.54 1.70
C SER A 19 -9.28 -1.64 0.82
N ARG A 20 -9.17 -2.69 0.00
CA ARG A 20 -8.05 -2.87 -0.94
C ARG A 20 -7.93 -1.74 -1.95
N GLU A 21 -9.04 -1.26 -2.52
CA GLU A 21 -9.01 -0.11 -3.42
C GLU A 21 -8.38 1.14 -2.77
N ASN A 22 -8.77 1.44 -1.53
CA ASN A 22 -8.27 2.62 -0.83
C ASN A 22 -6.77 2.48 -0.51
N LEU A 23 -6.33 1.31 -0.03
CA LEU A 23 -4.93 1.06 0.34
C LEU A 23 -4.00 1.05 -0.88
N VAL A 24 -4.42 0.41 -1.97
CA VAL A 24 -3.71 0.47 -3.26
C VAL A 24 -3.54 1.92 -3.72
N ASN A 25 -4.60 2.74 -3.62
CA ASN A 25 -4.51 4.16 -3.95
C ASN A 25 -3.56 4.93 -3.01
N PHE A 26 -3.54 4.64 -1.71
CA PHE A 26 -2.60 5.28 -0.78
C PHE A 26 -1.14 4.96 -1.13
N ILE A 27 -0.86 3.74 -1.57
CA ILE A 27 0.49 3.34 -1.99
C ILE A 27 0.86 4.04 -3.30
N ILE A 28 -0.02 4.02 -4.31
CA ILE A 28 0.24 4.64 -5.62
C ILE A 28 0.49 6.15 -5.49
N ASN A 29 -0.24 6.82 -4.59
CA ASN A 29 -0.04 8.25 -4.30
C ASN A 29 1.13 8.55 -3.34
N GLY A 30 1.86 7.52 -2.89
CA GLY A 30 3.05 7.66 -2.05
C GLY A 30 2.79 7.93 -0.56
N ASN A 31 1.53 7.83 -0.11
CA ASN A 31 1.15 8.04 1.28
C ASN A 31 1.57 6.85 2.16
N LYS A 32 1.19 5.63 1.76
CA LYS A 32 1.51 4.39 2.47
C LYS A 32 2.83 3.79 1.96
N ARG A 33 3.75 3.55 2.89
CA ARG A 33 5.14 3.11 2.64
C ARG A 33 5.58 1.95 3.53
N ALA A 34 4.69 1.46 4.39
CA ALA A 34 4.93 0.30 5.23
C ALA A 34 3.65 -0.54 5.36
N THR A 35 3.80 -1.77 5.84
CA THR A 35 2.70 -2.68 6.16
C THR A 35 3.10 -3.68 7.24
N ALA A 36 2.11 -4.13 8.01
CA ALA A 36 2.28 -5.09 9.09
C ALA A 36 1.68 -6.45 8.74
N GLY A 37 2.36 -7.53 9.12
CA GLY A 37 1.82 -8.88 9.12
C GLY A 37 2.14 -9.61 10.43
N LEU A 38 1.26 -10.52 10.86
CA LEU A 38 1.55 -11.36 12.03
C LEU A 38 2.65 -12.36 11.66
N ALA A 39 3.68 -12.50 12.49
CA ALA A 39 4.74 -13.49 12.23
C ALA A 39 4.17 -14.92 12.13
N ALA A 40 3.13 -15.21 12.92
CA ALA A 40 2.42 -16.48 12.89
C ALA A 40 1.75 -16.78 11.54
N ASP A 41 1.34 -15.76 10.76
CA ASP A 41 0.70 -15.99 9.47
C ASP A 41 1.70 -16.49 8.42
N TYR A 42 2.95 -15.99 8.46
CA TYR A 42 4.05 -16.50 7.64
C TYR A 42 4.37 -17.96 7.98
N GLU A 43 4.41 -18.30 9.27
CA GLU A 43 4.63 -19.68 9.72
C GLU A 43 3.50 -20.63 9.29
N LYS A 44 2.22 -20.21 9.42
CA LYS A 44 1.04 -20.98 8.99
C LYS A 44 1.06 -21.25 7.48
N GLU A 45 1.43 -20.26 6.68
CA GLU A 45 1.50 -20.36 5.23
C GLU A 45 2.76 -21.07 4.71
N GLY A 46 3.74 -21.32 5.60
CA GLY A 46 5.03 -21.91 5.25
C GLY A 46 5.90 -20.99 4.40
N GLU A 47 5.75 -19.68 4.58
CA GLU A 47 6.36 -18.63 3.77
C GLU A 47 7.41 -17.86 4.55
N GLU A 48 8.47 -17.45 3.88
CA GLU A 48 9.46 -16.56 4.48
C GLU A 48 8.96 -15.11 4.48
N VAL A 49 9.31 -14.38 5.54
CA VAL A 49 9.15 -12.94 5.57
C VAL A 49 9.95 -12.34 4.42
N GLU A 50 9.43 -11.24 3.88
CA GLU A 50 10.10 -10.43 2.88
C GLU A 50 11.54 -10.07 3.27
N PHE A 51 12.38 -9.83 2.27
CA PHE A 51 13.77 -9.41 2.47
C PHE A 51 14.07 -8.10 1.74
N VAL A 52 15.05 -7.35 2.27
CA VAL A 52 15.48 -6.08 1.67
C VAL A 52 15.96 -6.29 0.23
N GLY A 53 15.40 -5.52 -0.70
CA GLY A 53 15.66 -5.60 -2.13
C GLY A 53 14.67 -6.47 -2.90
N GLU A 54 13.82 -7.26 -2.22
CA GLU A 54 12.78 -8.06 -2.86
C GLU A 54 11.77 -7.18 -3.60
N CYS A 55 11.42 -7.59 -4.82
CA CYS A 55 10.38 -6.94 -5.61
C CYS A 55 9.08 -7.74 -5.52
N LEU A 56 8.00 -7.05 -5.16
CA LEU A 56 6.67 -7.62 -4.97
C LEU A 56 5.69 -7.07 -5.98
N SER A 57 4.80 -7.92 -6.48
CA SER A 57 3.66 -7.51 -7.31
C SER A 57 2.49 -7.14 -6.41
N MET A 58 2.22 -5.84 -6.24
CA MET A 58 0.97 -5.39 -5.61
C MET A 58 -0.20 -5.67 -6.54
N VAL A 59 -1.23 -6.33 -6.02
CA VAL A 59 -2.43 -6.72 -6.78
C VAL A 59 -3.70 -5.99 -6.35
N ASP A 60 -4.64 -5.85 -7.28
CA ASP A 60 -5.96 -5.25 -7.03
C ASP A 60 -7.01 -6.29 -6.56
N ASN A 61 -8.29 -5.90 -6.58
CA ASN A 61 -9.42 -6.78 -6.23
C ASN A 61 -9.61 -7.96 -7.18
N ASP A 62 -9.12 -7.86 -8.42
CA ASP A 62 -9.19 -8.93 -9.42
C ASP A 62 -7.93 -9.81 -9.41
N GLY A 63 -6.98 -9.54 -8.49
CA GLY A 63 -5.68 -10.22 -8.47
C GLY A 63 -4.73 -9.78 -9.59
N LYS A 64 -5.01 -8.66 -10.27
CA LYS A 64 -4.15 -8.14 -11.35
C LYS A 64 -3.01 -7.32 -10.77
N HIS A 65 -1.81 -7.49 -11.32
CA HIS A 65 -0.64 -6.69 -10.97
C HIS A 65 -0.84 -5.22 -11.35
N VAL A 66 -0.90 -4.35 -10.34
CA VAL A 66 -1.10 -2.91 -10.52
C VAL A 66 0.13 -2.08 -10.19
N ALA A 67 1.04 -2.58 -9.35
CA ALA A 67 2.30 -1.90 -9.06
C ALA A 67 3.39 -2.85 -8.59
N THR A 68 4.64 -2.45 -8.81
CA THR A 68 5.82 -3.14 -8.28
C THR A 68 6.36 -2.36 -7.10
N LEU A 69 6.44 -3.03 -5.96
CA LEU A 69 7.03 -2.51 -4.73
C LEU A 69 8.39 -3.15 -4.52
N GLN A 70 9.34 -2.41 -3.96
CA GLN A 70 10.61 -2.97 -3.49
C GLN A 70 10.72 -2.80 -1.98
N VAL A 71 11.01 -3.89 -1.29
CA VAL A 71 11.20 -3.90 0.16
C VAL A 71 12.51 -3.21 0.51
N THR A 72 12.46 -2.25 1.43
CA THR A 72 13.60 -1.41 1.81
C THR A 72 14.09 -1.68 3.22
N ARG A 73 13.23 -2.19 4.10
CA ARG A 73 13.54 -2.54 5.48
C ARG A 73 12.51 -3.53 6.01
N VAL A 74 12.96 -4.46 6.84
CA VAL A 74 12.11 -5.42 7.52
C VAL A 74 12.56 -5.50 8.97
N ASP A 75 11.62 -5.27 9.89
CA ASP A 75 11.83 -5.45 11.32
C ASP A 75 10.78 -6.41 11.88
N THR A 76 11.20 -7.26 12.81
CA THR A 76 10.26 -8.11 13.56
C THR A 76 10.30 -7.69 15.02
N THR A 77 9.18 -7.16 15.52
CA THR A 77 9.07 -6.65 16.89
C THR A 77 7.84 -7.22 17.58
N ARG A 78 7.77 -7.06 18.90
CA ARG A 78 6.51 -7.26 19.61
C ARG A 78 5.51 -6.17 19.20
N PHE A 79 4.23 -6.48 19.29
CA PHE A 79 3.14 -5.56 18.97
C PHE A 79 3.17 -4.30 19.87
N ALA A 80 3.55 -4.45 21.13
CA ALA A 80 3.74 -3.33 22.05
C ALA A 80 4.89 -2.39 21.65
N ASP A 81 5.90 -2.90 20.95
CA ASP A 81 7.14 -2.19 20.64
C ASP A 81 7.14 -1.53 19.25
N VAL A 82 6.00 -1.53 18.55
CA VAL A 82 5.87 -0.85 17.24
C VAL A 82 6.09 0.66 17.43
N PRO A 83 7.01 1.29 16.66
CA PRO A 83 7.33 2.71 16.81
C PRO A 83 6.31 3.62 16.13
N ASP A 84 6.19 4.87 16.59
CA ASP A 84 5.34 5.90 15.97
C ASP A 84 5.68 6.13 14.48
N GLU A 85 6.97 6.02 14.13
CA GLU A 85 7.45 6.12 12.74
C GLU A 85 6.76 5.10 11.83
N PHE A 86 6.55 3.87 12.32
CA PHE A 86 5.90 2.82 11.55
C PHE A 86 4.41 3.12 11.34
N ALA A 87 3.71 3.52 12.41
CA ALA A 87 2.30 3.91 12.33
C ALA A 87 2.08 5.04 11.29
N LEU A 88 2.96 6.04 11.28
CA LEU A 88 2.93 7.12 10.30
C LEU A 88 3.26 6.64 8.87
N ALA A 89 4.17 5.67 8.72
CA ALA A 89 4.54 5.11 7.43
C ALA A 89 3.43 4.24 6.82
N GLU A 90 2.58 3.61 7.63
CA GLU A 90 1.43 2.85 7.16
C GLU A 90 0.32 3.74 6.56
N ALA A 91 0.22 4.98 7.02
CA ALA A 91 -0.73 5.99 6.53
C ALA A 91 -2.20 5.52 6.47
N GLU A 92 -2.62 4.65 7.40
CA GLU A 92 -4.01 4.15 7.48
C GLU A 92 -4.92 4.99 8.39
N GLY A 93 -4.42 6.12 8.89
CA GLY A 93 -5.14 7.01 9.80
C GLY A 93 -4.58 7.03 11.23
N ASP A 94 -3.60 6.18 11.51
CA ASP A 94 -2.91 6.12 12.80
C ASP A 94 -1.84 7.21 12.89
N LEU A 95 -1.91 8.05 13.93
CA LEU A 95 -0.98 9.19 14.10
C LEU A 95 0.21 8.85 15.00
N ASN A 96 0.16 7.71 15.69
CA ASN A 96 1.17 7.21 16.61
C ASN A 96 0.97 5.71 16.86
N ALA A 97 1.89 5.09 17.60
CA ALA A 97 1.87 3.66 17.91
C ALA A 97 0.66 3.23 18.75
N ALA A 98 0.08 4.12 19.57
CA ALA A 98 -1.11 3.78 20.36
C ALA A 98 -2.36 3.67 19.46
N ASP A 99 -2.50 4.57 18.49
CA ASP A 99 -3.57 4.50 17.47
C ASP A 99 -3.44 3.21 16.65
N PHE A 100 -2.23 2.93 16.16
CA PHE A 100 -1.90 1.69 15.45
C PHE A 100 -2.29 0.46 16.26
N ARG A 101 -1.93 0.40 17.54
CA ARG A 101 -2.28 -0.74 18.38
C ARG A 101 -3.80 -0.87 18.53
N ALA A 102 -4.52 0.23 18.67
CA ALA A 102 -5.98 0.19 18.80
C ALA A 102 -6.66 -0.29 17.50
N SER A 103 -6.25 0.24 16.35
CA SER A 103 -6.82 -0.08 15.03
C SER A 103 -6.55 -1.54 14.65
N HIS A 104 -5.28 -1.98 14.78
CA HIS A 104 -4.84 -3.31 14.38
C HIS A 104 -5.33 -4.40 15.34
N MET A 105 -5.40 -4.13 16.64
CA MET A 105 -6.02 -5.04 17.61
C MET A 105 -7.47 -5.34 17.23
N GLN A 106 -8.24 -4.29 16.86
CA GLN A 106 -9.63 -4.46 16.43
C GLN A 106 -9.74 -5.28 15.13
N TYR A 107 -8.88 -4.99 14.16
CA TYR A 107 -8.85 -5.72 12.88
C TYR A 107 -8.54 -7.22 13.09
N TRP A 108 -7.43 -7.54 13.75
CA TRP A 108 -7.00 -8.92 13.96
C TRP A 108 -7.98 -9.71 14.84
N THR A 109 -8.54 -9.08 15.88
CA THR A 109 -9.59 -9.71 16.70
C THR A 109 -10.83 -10.02 15.86
N LYS A 110 -11.21 -9.13 14.94
CA LYS A 110 -12.38 -9.34 14.06
C LYS A 110 -12.19 -10.50 13.09
N VAL A 111 -10.96 -10.76 12.64
CA VAL A 111 -10.64 -11.91 11.78
C VAL A 111 -10.33 -13.19 12.57
N GLY A 112 -10.45 -13.14 13.91
CA GLY A 112 -10.38 -14.31 14.80
C GLY A 112 -9.00 -14.58 15.41
N GLU A 113 -8.03 -13.68 15.21
CA GLU A 113 -6.70 -13.81 15.80
C GLU A 113 -6.68 -13.26 17.23
N THR A 114 -5.92 -13.91 18.11
CA THR A 114 -5.72 -13.44 19.49
C THR A 114 -4.40 -12.68 19.57
N ILE A 115 -4.48 -11.37 19.77
CA ILE A 115 -3.31 -10.49 19.82
C ILE A 115 -3.05 -10.05 21.26
N THR A 116 -1.78 -10.08 21.64
CA THR A 116 -1.27 -9.62 22.92
C THR A 116 -0.10 -8.67 22.69
N ASP A 117 0.34 -7.98 23.73
CA ASP A 117 1.50 -7.09 23.68
C ASP A 117 2.78 -7.81 23.20
N ASP A 118 2.90 -9.12 23.48
CA ASP A 118 4.04 -9.95 23.09
C ASP A 118 3.88 -10.62 21.72
N THR A 119 2.76 -10.42 21.02
CA THR A 119 2.57 -10.96 19.67
C THR A 119 3.60 -10.36 18.71
N MET A 120 4.31 -11.21 17.97
CA MET A 120 5.34 -10.76 17.03
C MET A 120 4.73 -10.29 15.71
N ILE A 121 5.13 -9.10 15.28
CA ILE A 121 4.68 -8.42 14.06
C ILE A 121 5.90 -8.19 13.16
N ASN A 122 5.74 -8.55 11.89
CA ASN A 122 6.67 -8.18 10.83
C ASN A 122 6.26 -6.81 10.27
N GLN A 123 7.15 -5.84 10.42
CA GLN A 123 7.06 -4.49 9.89
C GLN A 123 7.85 -4.44 8.57
N ILE A 124 7.14 -4.30 7.46
CA ILE A 124 7.75 -4.32 6.12
C ILE A 124 7.63 -2.92 5.53
N TYR A 125 8.76 -2.27 5.33
CA TYR A 125 8.86 -1.00 4.63
C TYR A 125 9.19 -1.23 3.16
N PHE A 126 8.62 -0.41 2.30
CA PHE A 126 8.80 -0.53 0.87
C PHE A 126 8.80 0.83 0.17
N THR A 127 9.31 0.82 -1.06
CA THR A 127 9.18 1.93 -2.00
C THR A 127 8.39 1.49 -3.22
N LEU A 128 7.61 2.40 -3.79
CA LEU A 128 6.94 2.19 -5.06
C LEU A 128 7.95 2.39 -6.20
N LEU A 129 8.26 1.33 -6.95
CA LEU A 129 9.14 1.43 -8.12
C LEU A 129 8.38 1.89 -9.37
N THR A 130 7.28 1.22 -9.66
CA THR A 130 6.44 1.49 -10.83
C THR A 130 4.99 1.15 -10.52
N HIS A 131 4.05 1.88 -11.10
CA HIS A 131 2.65 1.49 -11.11
C HIS A 131 2.12 1.51 -12.55
N ARG A 132 1.10 0.70 -12.81
CA ARG A 132 0.42 0.64 -14.09
C ARG A 132 -0.75 1.62 -14.05
N LEU A 133 -0.80 2.49 -15.05
CA LEU A 133 -2.02 3.25 -15.31
C LEU A 133 -3.05 2.28 -15.87
N ARG A 134 -4.25 2.29 -15.29
CA ARG A 134 -5.39 1.59 -15.91
C ARG A 134 -5.73 2.25 -17.24
N ASP A 135 -6.32 1.48 -18.14
CA ASP A 135 -6.85 2.03 -19.39
C ASP A 135 -7.90 3.12 -19.13
N LEU A 136 -7.97 4.06 -20.07
CA LEU A 136 -9.02 5.08 -20.09
C LEU A 136 -10.39 4.43 -20.24
N HIS A 137 -11.28 4.73 -19.31
CA HIS A 137 -12.67 4.31 -19.35
C HIS A 137 -13.55 5.47 -19.86
N PRO A 138 -14.65 5.24 -20.58
CA PRO A 138 -15.53 6.32 -21.04
C PRO A 138 -16.02 7.26 -19.93
N SER A 139 -16.20 6.75 -18.70
CA SER A 139 -16.56 7.58 -17.54
C SER A 139 -15.48 8.59 -17.15
N ASP A 140 -14.25 8.42 -17.64
CA ASP A 140 -13.15 9.35 -17.39
C ASP A 140 -13.27 10.64 -18.22
N ALA A 141 -14.03 10.60 -19.32
CA ALA A 141 -14.11 11.70 -20.27
C ALA A 141 -14.56 13.01 -19.60
N GLU A 142 -15.49 12.95 -18.64
CA GLU A 142 -15.99 14.14 -17.96
C GLU A 142 -14.91 14.82 -17.12
N TRP A 143 -14.23 14.07 -16.24
CA TRP A 143 -13.17 14.67 -15.40
C TRP A 143 -11.96 15.09 -16.23
N ILE A 144 -11.61 14.36 -17.29
CA ILE A 144 -10.54 14.75 -18.21
C ILE A 144 -10.90 16.05 -18.92
N THR A 145 -12.15 16.19 -19.38
CA THR A 145 -12.63 17.42 -20.02
C THR A 145 -12.57 18.58 -19.05
N GLN A 146 -13.01 18.36 -17.80
CA GLN A 146 -12.96 19.38 -16.75
C GLN A 146 -11.51 19.78 -16.42
N ALA A 147 -10.61 18.82 -16.23
CA ALA A 147 -9.19 19.08 -15.98
C ALA A 147 -8.53 19.81 -17.14
N CYS A 148 -8.88 19.47 -18.38
CA CYS A 148 -8.44 20.20 -19.57
C CYS A 148 -8.97 21.65 -19.60
N GLN A 149 -10.07 21.97 -18.92
CA GLN A 149 -10.60 23.33 -18.86
C GLN A 149 -10.07 24.15 -17.67
N ASP A 150 -9.27 23.53 -16.80
CA ASP A 150 -8.66 24.21 -15.66
C ASP A 150 -7.72 25.33 -16.14
N ALA A 151 -7.97 26.55 -15.66
CA ALA A 151 -7.22 27.74 -16.07
C ALA A 151 -5.74 27.69 -15.65
N GLU A 152 -5.40 27.01 -14.55
CA GLU A 152 -4.01 26.81 -14.13
C GLU A 152 -3.29 25.81 -15.02
N VAL A 153 -3.97 24.74 -15.45
CA VAL A 153 -3.43 23.77 -16.42
C VAL A 153 -3.22 24.44 -17.78
N GLN A 154 -4.21 25.21 -18.24
CA GLN A 154 -4.17 25.95 -19.50
C GLN A 154 -3.19 27.12 -19.50
N ARG A 155 -2.68 27.54 -18.34
CA ARG A 155 -1.65 28.60 -18.26
C ARG A 155 -0.36 28.17 -18.94
N TRP A 156 -0.03 26.89 -18.88
CA TRP A 156 1.22 26.33 -19.40
C TRP A 156 1.15 25.92 -20.88
N THR A 157 -0.06 25.83 -21.46
CA THR A 157 -0.27 25.50 -22.88
C THR A 157 -0.17 26.71 -23.81
N LYS A 158 -0.16 27.93 -23.26
CA LYS A 158 0.02 29.16 -24.04
C LYS A 158 1.51 29.39 -24.31
N VAL A 159 1.91 29.19 -25.57
CA VAL A 159 3.25 29.57 -26.05
C VAL A 159 3.44 31.08 -25.80
N PRO A 160 4.45 31.51 -25.02
CA PRO A 160 4.72 32.92 -24.83
C PRO A 160 5.17 33.57 -26.14
N ARG A 161 4.58 34.72 -26.50
CA ARG A 161 5.04 35.54 -27.64
C ARG A 161 6.42 36.08 -27.31
N PRO A 162 7.47 35.59 -28.00
CA PRO A 162 7.90 36.22 -29.26
C PRO A 162 7.93 35.26 -30.47
N TYR A 163 7.42 34.04 -30.34
CA TYR A 163 7.49 32.99 -31.38
C TYR A 163 6.32 32.98 -32.40
N THR A 164 5.70 34.13 -32.66
CA THR A 164 4.71 34.32 -33.74
C THR A 164 5.22 35.30 -34.76
#